data_AF-A0A1W1HHL6-F1
#
_entry.id   AF-A0A1W1HHL6-F1
#
_cell.length_a   1.000
_cell.length_b   1.000
_cell.length_c   1.000
_cell.angle_alpha   90.00
_cell.angle_beta   90.00
_cell.angle_gamma   90.00
#
_symmetry.space_group_name_H-M   'P 1'
#
loop_
_entity.id
_entity.type
_entity.pdbx_description
1 polymer ?
#
loop_
_entity_poly.entity_id
_entity_poly.type
_entity_poly.pdbx_seq_one_letter_code
_entity_poly.pdbx_strand_id
1 'polypeptide(L)' 'MFNYSLFARPGFLSGMSRVLDISGTLNQYNCSGTPEEADRKAIMSDWGAVGLDLQEIIDNYEKFSKDKKRQK' A
#
# COMPACT_ATOMS: atom_id res chain seq x y z
N MET A 1 -3.12 -7.62 4.03
CA MET A 1 -2.49 -6.35 3.59
C MET A 1 -2.36 -6.38 2.08
N PHE A 2 -3.20 -5.64 1.37
CA PHE A 2 -3.16 -5.57 -0.10
C PHE A 2 -1.87 -4.85 -0.50
N ASN A 3 -0.94 -5.58 -1.12
CA ASN A 3 0.36 -5.07 -1.54
C ASN A 3 0.42 -5.11 -3.07
N TYR A 4 -0.26 -4.17 -3.72
CA TYR A 4 -0.20 -4.01 -5.18
C TYR A 4 0.31 -2.63 -5.56
N SER A 5 1.46 -2.29 -5.00
CA SER A 5 2.14 -1.06 -5.38
C SER A 5 3.14 -1.35 -6.49
N LEU A 6 2.98 -0.67 -7.63
CA LEU A 6 3.93 -0.72 -8.75
C LEU A 6 5.19 0.12 -8.49
N PHE A 7 5.59 0.31 -7.23
CA PHE A 7 6.87 0.94 -6.90
C PHE A 7 7.90 -0.12 -6.51
N ALA A 8 9.11 0.04 -7.01
CA ALA A 8 10.23 -0.79 -6.60
C ALA A 8 10.38 -0.71 -5.07
N ARG A 9 10.52 -1.87 -4.41
CA ARG A 9 10.79 -1.94 -2.96
C ARG A 9 12.29 -1.89 -2.75
N PRO A 10 12.89 -0.74 -2.40
CA PRO A 10 14.32 -0.67 -2.20
C PRO A 10 14.70 -1.47 -0.96
N GLY A 11 15.63 -2.41 -1.12
CA GLY A 11 16.31 -3.09 -0.01
C GLY A 11 17.74 -2.58 0.12
N PHE A 12 18.30 -2.63 1.32
CA PHE A 12 19.66 -2.13 1.59
C PHE A 12 20.72 -2.76 0.67
N LEU A 13 20.74 -4.10 0.59
CA LEU A 13 21.67 -4.84 -0.27
C LEU A 13 21.42 -4.57 -1.76
N SER A 14 20.14 -4.48 -2.16
CA SER A 14 19.76 -4.13 -3.53
C SER A 14 20.24 -2.72 -3.89
N GLY A 15 20.18 -1.77 -2.95
CA GLY A 15 20.71 -0.41 -3.10
C GLY A 15 22.23 -0.37 -3.26
N MET A 16 22.97 -1.16 -2.47
CA MET A 16 24.43 -1.26 -2.61
C MET A 16 24.84 -1.84 -3.98
N SER A 17 24.17 -2.90 -4.43
CA SER A 17 24.45 -3.51 -5.74
C SER A 17 24.18 -2.55 -6.91
N ARG A 18 23.22 -1.63 -6.78
CA ARG A 18 22.94 -0.60 -7.81
C ARG A 18 24.09 0.38 -8.03
N VAL A 19 24.94 0.63 -7.03
CA VAL A 19 26.13 1.49 -7.19
C VAL A 19 27.16 0.85 -8.12
N LEU A 20 27.21 -0.48 -8.17
CA LEU A 20 28.13 -1.25 -9.00
C LEU A 20 27.52 -1.64 -10.36
N ASP A 21 26.19 -1.56 -10.49
CA ASP A 21 25.45 -1.87 -11.72
C ASP A 21 25.39 -0.67 -12.67
N ILE A 22 26.53 -0.37 -13.30
CA ILE A 22 26.64 0.71 -14.30
C ILE A 22 25.81 0.41 -15.55
N SER A 23 25.55 -0.87 -15.84
CA SER A 23 24.74 -1.32 -16.99
C SER A 23 23.23 -1.22 -16.75
N GLY A 24 22.77 -0.90 -15.53
CA GLY A 24 21.35 -0.74 -15.21
C GLY A 24 20.52 -2.02 -15.21
N THR A 25 21.15 -3.19 -15.12
CA THR A 25 20.51 -4.51 -15.18
C THR A 25 19.66 -4.86 -13.95
N LEU A 26 19.85 -4.15 -12.84
CA LEU A 26 19.11 -4.30 -11.58
C LEU A 26 17.86 -3.42 -11.49
N ASN A 27 17.56 -2.62 -12.52
CA ASN A 27 16.33 -1.82 -12.61
C ASN A 27 15.14 -2.70 -13.02
N GLN A 28 14.68 -3.54 -12.09
CA GLN A 28 13.39 -4.21 -12.22
C GLN A 28 12.31 -3.32 -11.63
N TYR A 29 11.50 -2.73 -12.50
CA TYR A 29 10.26 -2.08 -12.11
C TYR A 29 9.20 -3.14 -11.87
N ASN A 30 8.26 -2.85 -10.96
CA ASN A 30 7.08 -3.69 -10.85
C ASN A 30 6.27 -3.49 -12.13
N CYS A 31 6.27 -4.48 -13.02
CA CYS A 31 5.47 -4.47 -14.23
C CYS A 31 4.26 -5.40 -14.00
N SER A 32 3.05 -4.90 -14.27
CA SER A 32 1.90 -5.77 -14.52
C SER A 32 2.03 -6.39 -15.91
N GLY A 33 1.33 -7.51 -16.16
CA GLY A 33 1.38 -8.18 -17.47
C GLY A 33 0.82 -7.30 -18.59
N THR A 34 -0.09 -6.38 -18.27
CA THR A 34 -0.59 -5.35 -19.18
C THR A 34 -0.85 -4.02 -18.43
N PRO A 35 -0.90 -2.87 -19.13
CA PRO A 35 -1.28 -1.58 -18.53
C PRO A 35 -2.64 -1.61 -17.82
N GLU A 36 -3.62 -2.29 -18.41
CA GLU A 36 -4.98 -2.38 -17.87
C GLU A 36 -5.01 -3.14 -16.53
N GLU A 37 -4.14 -4.15 -16.38
CA GLU A 37 -3.98 -4.86 -15.11
C GLU A 37 -3.34 -3.96 -14.05
N ALA A 38 -2.38 -3.11 -14.42
CA ALA A 38 -1.78 -2.12 -13.52
C ALA A 38 -2.84 -1.14 -13.01
N ASP A 39 -3.59 -0.54 -13.91
CA ASP A 39 -4.62 0.45 -13.58
C ASP A 39 -5.69 -0.15 -12.68
N ARG A 40 -6.17 -1.36 -13.00
CA ARG A 40 -7.15 -2.06 -12.16
C ARG A 40 -6.62 -2.33 -10.75
N LYS A 41 -5.35 -2.73 -10.62
CA LYS A 41 -4.72 -2.98 -9.32
C LYS A 41 -4.54 -1.69 -8.53
N ALA A 42 -4.15 -0.59 -9.18
CA ALA A 42 -4.00 0.72 -8.56
C ALA A 42 -5.34 1.22 -8.01
N ILE A 43 -6.39 1.23 -8.84
CA ILE A 43 -7.74 1.66 -8.43
C ILE A 43 -8.27 0.79 -7.28
N MET A 44 -8.11 -0.54 -7.36
CA MET A 44 -8.54 -1.45 -6.29
C MET A 44 -7.79 -1.17 -4.98
N SER A 45 -6.50 -0.85 -5.06
CA SER A 45 -5.68 -0.52 -3.89
C SER A 45 -6.15 0.77 -3.22
N ASP A 46 -6.41 1.82 -4.00
CA ASP A 46 -6.87 3.11 -3.49
C ASP A 46 -8.22 2.99 -2.78
N TRP A 47 -9.18 2.28 -3.40
CA TRP A 47 -10.47 2.00 -2.76
C TRP A 47 -10.34 1.13 -1.51
N GLY A 48 -9.40 0.18 -1.51
CA GLY A 48 -9.10 -0.64 -0.34
C GLY A 48 -8.60 0.20 0.84
N ALA A 49 -7.74 1.18 0.59
CA ALA A 49 -7.26 2.10 1.63
C ALA A 49 -8.39 2.96 2.19
N VAL A 50 -9.22 3.58 1.33
CA VAL A 50 -10.39 4.36 1.75
C VAL A 50 -11.35 3.52 2.60
N GLY A 51 -11.59 2.26 2.22
CA GLY A 51 -12.45 1.36 2.98
C GLY A 51 -11.92 1.04 4.39
N LEU A 52 -10.60 0.84 4.52
CA LEU A 52 -9.96 0.62 5.82
C LEU A 52 -10.05 1.87 6.71
N ASP A 53 -9.81 3.05 6.16
CA ASP A 53 -9.91 4.32 6.91
C ASP A 53 -11.34 4.55 7.41
N LEU A 54 -12.35 4.27 6.57
CA LEU A 54 -13.76 4.36 6.97
C LEU A 54 -14.10 3.38 8.10
N GLN A 55 -13.63 2.13 7.98
CA GLN A 55 -13.84 1.12 9.01
C GLN A 55 -13.22 1.55 10.35
N GLU A 56 -11.99 2.07 10.33
CA GLU A 56 -11.32 2.55 11.54
C GLU A 56 -12.10 3.68 12.21
N ILE A 57 -12.61 4.64 11.44
CA ILE A 57 -13.41 5.76 11.96
C ILE A 57 -14.70 5.24 12.62
N ILE A 58 -15.40 4.31 11.97
CA ILE A 58 -16.64 3.72 12.51
C ILE A 58 -16.37 2.98 13.82
N ASP A 59 -15.34 2.13 13.84
CA ASP A 59 -14.97 1.34 15.02
C ASP A 59 -14.60 2.26 16.21
N ASN A 60 -13.86 3.33 15.94
CA ASN A 60 -13.46 4.31 16.95
C ASN A 60 -14.66 5.14 17.44
N TYR A 61 -15.58 5.52 16.55
CA TYR A 61 -16.80 6.22 16.92
C TYR A 61 -17.71 5.36 17.82
N GLU A 62 -17.87 4.07 17.50
CA GLU A 62 -18.65 3.16 18.33
C GLU A 62 -18.06 2.99 19.72
N LYS A 63 -16.74 2.83 19.84
CA LYS A 63 -16.03 2.74 21.12
C LYS A 63 -16.26 4.00 21.95
N PHE A 64 -16.02 5.17 21.36
CA PHE A 64 -16.24 6.46 22.01
C PHE A 64 -17.69 6.64 22.48
N SER A 65 -18.67 6.25 21.66
CA SER A 65 -20.10 6.31 22.01
C SER A 65 -20.46 5.40 23.18
N LYS A 66 -19.90 4.18 23.22
CA LYS A 66 -20.09 3.22 24.33
C LYS A 66 -19.47 3.73 25.63
N ASP A 67 -18.27 4.30 25.57
CA ASP A 67 -17.58 4.83 26.76
C ASP A 67 -18.29 6.04 27.36
N LYS A 68 -18.83 6.94 26.53
CA LYS A 68 -19.62 8.09 27.00
C LYS A 68 -20.91 7.67 27.71
N LYS A 69 -21.52 6.55 27.31
CA LYS A 69 -22.73 6.01 27.98
C LYS A 69 -22.42 5.37 29.33
N ARG A 70 -21.22 4.81 29.54
CA ARG A 70 -20.80 4.18 30.80
C ARG A 70 -20.42 5.17 31.90
N GLN A 71 -20.09 6.41 31.53
CA GLN A 71 -19.73 7.47 32.47
C GLN A 71 -20.91 8.34 32.93
N LYS A 72 -22.13 8.05 32.46
CA LYS A 72 -23.39 8.63 32.92
C LYS A 72 -24.12 7.65 33.83
#